data_AF-A0A1J3H7S2-F1
#
_entry.id   AF-A0A1J3H7S2-F1
#
_cell.length_a   1.000
_cell.length_b   1.000
_cell.length_c   1.000
_cell.angle_alpha   90.00
_cell.angle_beta   90.00
_cell.angle_gamma   90.00
#
_symmetry.space_group_name_H-M   'P 1'
#
loop_
_entity.id
_entity.type
_entity.pdbx_description
1 polymer ?
#
loop_
_entity_poly.entity_id
_entity_poly.type
_entity_poly.pdbx_seq_one_letter_code
_entity_poly.pdbx_strand_id
1 'polypeptide(L)'
;TRKDTEVKLPRATRVKNKSPAAVQITAEQMLREARERQEAEIRPPEQKITDSSELSDYRLRRRKEFEDKIRGAGRSNIQVWVKYARWEDLQKDY
;
A
#
# COMPACT_ATOMS: atom_id res chain seq x y z
N THR A 1 -7.40 -26.18 -13.67
CA THR A 1 -6.36 -26.00 -12.63
C THR A 1 -6.83 -24.92 -11.66
N ARG A 2 -7.49 -25.30 -10.56
CA ARG A 2 -8.09 -24.40 -9.56
C ARG A 2 -7.84 -24.97 -8.15
N LYS A 3 -6.59 -24.97 -7.68
CA LYS A 3 -6.23 -25.48 -6.35
C LYS A 3 -5.44 -24.49 -5.49
N ASP A 4 -5.21 -23.27 -5.94
CA ASP A 4 -4.30 -22.32 -5.28
C ASP A 4 -4.96 -21.31 -4.32
N THR A 5 -6.26 -21.42 -4.05
CA THR A 5 -6.97 -20.56 -3.08
C THR A 5 -7.43 -21.32 -1.83
N GLU A 6 -6.66 -22.31 -1.38
CA GLU A 6 -6.94 -23.02 -0.13
C GLU A 6 -6.26 -22.29 1.04
N VAL A 7 -7.04 -21.51 1.79
CA VAL A 7 -6.60 -20.91 3.06
C VAL A 7 -6.43 -22.04 4.07
N LYS A 8 -5.20 -22.56 4.21
CA LYS A 8 -4.86 -23.54 5.25
C LYS A 8 -4.91 -22.87 6.62
N LEU A 9 -6.08 -22.97 7.26
CA LEU A 9 -6.24 -22.59 8.65
C LEU A 9 -5.31 -23.46 9.53
N PRO A 10 -4.61 -22.88 10.51
CA PRO A 10 -3.73 -23.65 11.39
C PRO A 10 -4.55 -24.72 12.13
N ARG A 11 -4.01 -25.95 12.21
CA ARG A 11 -4.65 -27.04 12.97
C ARG A 11 -4.86 -26.59 14.42
N ALA A 12 -6.07 -26.82 14.93
CA ALA A 12 -6.42 -26.51 16.31
C ALA A 12 -5.41 -27.16 17.26
N THR A 13 -4.66 -26.32 17.98
CA THR A 13 -3.70 -26.79 18.99
C THR A 13 -4.44 -27.45 20.13
N ARG A 14 -3.93 -28.58 20.63
CA ARG A 14 -4.52 -29.29 21.79
C ARG A 14 -4.61 -28.34 22.98
N VAL A 15 -5.83 -28.14 23.50
CA VAL A 15 -6.11 -27.26 24.63
C VAL A 15 -5.32 -27.75 25.85
N LYS A 16 -4.43 -26.92 26.37
CA LYS A 16 -3.59 -27.26 27.53
C LYS A 16 -4.31 -27.07 28.86
N ASN A 17 -5.17 -26.06 28.96
CA ASN A 17 -5.91 -25.73 30.18
C ASN A 17 -7.35 -25.30 29.83
N LYS A 18 -8.33 -25.76 30.61
CA LYS A 18 -9.78 -25.50 30.45
C LYS A 18 -10.36 -24.69 31.62
N SER A 19 -9.56 -24.24 32.58
CA SER A 19 -10.02 -23.34 33.64
C SER A 19 -10.49 -22.01 33.03
N PRO A 20 -11.54 -21.37 33.56
CA PRO A 20 -11.98 -20.06 33.09
C PRO A 20 -10.84 -19.03 33.26
N ALA A 21 -10.65 -18.17 32.26
CA ALA A 21 -9.70 -17.08 32.35
C ALA A 21 -10.25 -15.99 33.28
N ALA A 22 -9.41 -15.43 34.14
CA ALA A 22 -9.80 -14.33 35.04
C ALA A 22 -10.16 -13.04 34.27
N VAL A 23 -9.54 -12.83 33.10
CA VAL A 23 -9.84 -11.73 32.18
C VAL A 23 -10.11 -12.32 30.81
N GLN A 24 -11.23 -11.93 30.20
CA GLN A 24 -11.60 -12.34 28.86
C GLN A 24 -11.04 -11.34 27.83
N ILE A 25 -10.37 -11.83 26.80
CA ILE A 25 -9.90 -10.99 25.69
C ILE A 25 -11.13 -10.54 24.89
N THR A 26 -11.35 -9.24 24.79
CA THR A 26 -12.46 -8.65 24.05
C THR A 26 -12.04 -8.23 22.63
N ALA A 27 -13.03 -8.03 21.75
CA ALA A 27 -12.76 -7.50 20.42
C ALA A 27 -12.10 -6.12 20.47
N GLU A 28 -12.48 -5.27 21.42
CA GLU A 28 -11.86 -3.96 21.62
C GLU A 28 -10.37 -4.09 21.96
N GLN A 29 -10.01 -5.01 22.85
CA GLN A 29 -8.63 -5.24 23.24
C GLN A 29 -7.77 -5.66 22.05
N MET A 30 -8.26 -6.59 21.21
CA MET A 30 -7.56 -7.00 20.00
C MET A 30 -7.38 -5.85 19.01
N LEU A 31 -8.41 -5.05 18.77
CA LEU A 31 -8.37 -3.94 17.82
C LEU A 31 -7.46 -2.80 18.30
N ARG A 32 -7.46 -2.51 19.60
CA ARG A 32 -6.55 -1.53 20.22
C ARG A 32 -5.10 -2.00 20.13
N GLU A 33 -4.83 -3.24 20.55
CA GLU A 33 -3.48 -3.82 20.52
C GLU A 33 -2.94 -3.91 19.09
N ALA A 34 -3.78 -4.27 18.12
CA ALA A 34 -3.40 -4.29 16.71
C ALA A 34 -3.02 -2.88 16.20
N ARG A 35 -3.77 -1.85 16.59
CA ARG A 35 -3.46 -0.47 16.22
C ARG A 35 -2.20 0.05 16.89
N GLU A 36 -1.99 -0.25 18.17
CA GLU A 36 -0.80 0.16 18.93
C GLU A 36 0.47 -0.53 18.46
N ARG A 37 0.37 -1.79 18.03
CA ARG A 37 1.48 -2.57 17.46
C ARG A 37 1.65 -2.40 15.95
N GLN A 38 0.82 -1.58 15.31
CA GLN A 38 0.97 -1.36 13.89
C GLN A 38 2.30 -0.69 13.63
N GLU A 39 3.21 -1.39 12.93
CA GLU A 39 4.49 -0.83 12.53
C GLU A 39 4.28 0.45 11.72
N ALA A 40 5.20 1.40 11.87
CA ALA A 40 5.14 2.64 11.13
C ALA A 40 5.15 2.36 9.63
N GLU A 41 4.33 3.10 8.88
CA GLU A 41 4.31 3.02 7.43
C GLU A 41 5.72 3.31 6.90
N ILE A 42 6.28 2.39 6.12
CA ILE A 42 7.61 2.53 5.51
C ILE A 42 7.52 3.65 4.48
N ARG A 43 7.95 4.85 4.87
CA ARG A 43 8.02 6.01 3.96
C ARG A 43 9.35 5.98 3.21
N PRO A 44 9.34 6.10 1.87
CA PRO A 44 10.57 6.31 1.11
C PRO A 44 11.29 7.57 1.60
N PRO A 45 12.65 7.60 1.56
CA PRO A 45 13.41 8.78 1.93
C PRO A 45 13.12 9.95 0.98
N GLU A 46 13.24 11.18 1.49
CA GLU A 46 13.11 12.39 0.67
C GLU A 46 14.30 12.51 -0.28
N GLN A 47 14.07 12.22 -1.56
CA GLN A 47 15.07 12.38 -2.61
C GLN A 47 15.05 13.83 -3.12
N LYS A 48 16.17 14.55 -2.94
CA LYS A 48 16.38 15.87 -3.55
C LYS A 48 17.01 15.68 -4.93
N ILE A 49 16.50 16.40 -5.92
CA ILE A 49 17.03 16.40 -7.28
C ILE A 49 17.98 17.59 -7.40
N THR A 50 19.22 17.34 -7.79
CA THR A 50 20.25 18.40 -7.86
C THR A 50 20.65 18.76 -9.29
N ASP A 51 20.61 17.79 -10.20
CA ASP A 51 21.02 17.97 -11.58
C ASP A 51 19.85 17.89 -12.58
N SER A 52 20.03 18.52 -13.73
CA SER A 52 19.13 18.50 -14.88
C SER A 52 18.95 17.09 -15.48
N SER A 53 20.01 16.26 -15.50
CA SER A 53 19.91 14.86 -15.92
C SER A 53 19.00 14.08 -14.97
N GLU A 54 19.23 14.19 -13.67
CA GLU A 54 18.41 13.54 -12.63
C GLU A 54 16.94 13.98 -12.69
N LEU A 55 16.69 15.25 -13.02
CA LEU A 55 15.36 15.80 -13.21
C LEU A 55 14.64 15.15 -14.40
N SER A 56 15.36 14.94 -15.51
CA SER A 56 14.80 14.27 -16.68
C SER A 56 14.47 12.80 -16.42
N ASP A 57 15.35 12.08 -15.71
CA ASP A 57 15.13 10.69 -15.30
C ASP A 57 13.95 10.58 -14.33
N TYR A 58 13.85 11.51 -13.38
CA TYR A 58 12.71 11.61 -12.47
C TYR A 58 11.40 11.82 -13.23
N ARG A 59 11.37 12.75 -14.19
CA ARG A 59 10.19 13.01 -15.04
C ARG A 59 9.81 11.77 -15.83
N LEU A 60 10.77 11.10 -16.46
CA LEU A 60 10.52 9.89 -17.25
C LEU A 60 9.94 8.76 -16.39
N ARG A 61 10.55 8.49 -15.22
CA ARG A 61 10.05 7.50 -14.27
C ARG A 61 8.64 7.83 -13.82
N ARG A 62 8.39 9.09 -13.45
CA ARG A 62 7.10 9.53 -12.92
C ARG A 62 6.00 9.46 -13.99
N ARG A 63 6.32 9.83 -15.24
CA ARG A 63 5.43 9.70 -16.40
C ARG A 63 5.04 8.24 -16.64
N LYS A 64 6.03 7.34 -16.65
CA LYS A 64 5.80 5.88 -16.78
C LYS A 64 4.88 5.33 -15.68
N GLU A 65 5.05 5.75 -14.43
CA GLU A 65 4.16 5.34 -13.33
C GLU A 65 2.69 5.75 -13.55
N PHE A 66 2.45 6.94 -14.12
CA PHE A 66 1.09 7.37 -14.48
C PHE A 66 0.53 6.58 -15.66
N GLU A 67 1.33 6.37 -16.71
CA GLU A 67 0.92 5.58 -17.89
C GLU A 67 0.61 4.12 -17.53
N ASP A 68 1.42 3.50 -16.69
CA ASP A 68 1.19 2.12 -16.24
C ASP A 68 -0.09 2.03 -15.38
N LYS A 69 -0.39 3.03 -14.56
CA LYS A 69 -1.67 3.13 -13.82
C LYS A 69 -2.86 3.30 -14.76
N ILE A 70 -2.73 4.12 -15.78
CA ILE A 70 -3.76 4.31 -16.82
C ILE A 70 -3.98 3.02 -17.60
N ARG A 71 -2.89 2.29 -17.91
CA ARG A 71 -2.94 1.00 -18.61
C ARG A 71 -3.60 -0.09 -17.76
N GLY A 72 -3.29 -0.13 -16.46
CA GLY A 72 -3.79 -1.15 -15.53
C GLY A 72 -5.20 -0.92 -14.99
N ALA A 73 -5.55 0.31 -14.60
CA ALA A 73 -6.86 0.64 -14.01
C ALA A 73 -7.96 0.90 -15.04
N GLY A 74 -7.61 0.88 -16.34
CA GLY A 74 -8.50 1.19 -17.45
C GLY A 74 -8.73 2.70 -17.62
N ARG A 75 -9.07 3.08 -18.86
CA ARG A 75 -9.31 4.50 -19.25
C ARG A 75 -10.45 5.17 -18.47
N SER A 76 -11.27 4.42 -17.75
CA SER A 76 -12.38 4.91 -16.94
C SER A 76 -11.95 5.62 -15.65
N ASN A 77 -10.73 5.42 -15.17
CA ASN A 77 -10.25 6.08 -13.96
C ASN A 77 -9.78 7.52 -14.23
N ILE A 78 -10.73 8.43 -14.38
CA ILE A 78 -10.54 9.87 -14.64
C ILE A 78 -9.65 10.55 -13.58
N GLN A 79 -9.67 10.07 -12.33
CA GLN A 79 -8.86 10.66 -11.27
C GLN A 79 -7.36 10.52 -11.53
N VAL A 80 -6.93 9.45 -12.21
CA VAL A 80 -5.52 9.27 -12.59
C VAL A 80 -5.13 10.29 -13.66
N TRP A 81 -5.99 10.52 -14.64
CA TRP A 81 -5.79 11.52 -15.70
C TRP A 81 -5.71 12.95 -15.15
N VAL A 82 -6.60 13.33 -14.24
CA VAL A 82 -6.59 14.67 -13.62
C VAL A 82 -5.30 14.89 -12.83
N LYS A 83 -4.85 13.89 -12.06
CA LYS A 83 -3.57 13.96 -11.33
C LYS A 83 -2.38 14.04 -12.26
N TYR A 84 -2.42 13.31 -13.38
CA TYR A 84 -1.35 13.33 -14.37
C TYR A 84 -1.28 14.69 -15.09
N ALA A 85 -2.40 15.23 -15.54
CA ALA A 85 -2.46 16.55 -16.18
C ALA A 85 -1.97 17.67 -15.25
N ARG A 86 -2.39 17.66 -13.97
CA ARG A 86 -1.89 18.62 -12.97
C ARG A 86 -0.39 18.49 -12.74
N TRP A 87 0.14 17.27 -12.80
CA TRP A 87 1.58 17.04 -12.63
C TRP A 87 2.39 17.57 -13.82
N GLU A 88 1.93 17.33 -15.05
CA GLU A 88 2.55 17.89 -16.27
C GLU A 88 2.50 19.42 -16.27
N ASP A 89 1.38 20.03 -15.88
CA ASP A 89 1.24 21.50 -15.77
C ASP A 89 2.26 22.12 -14.79
N LEU A 90 2.52 21.44 -13.67
CA LEU A 90 3.56 21.85 -12.72
C LEU A 90 4.98 21.75 -13.28
N GLN A 91 5.23 20.90 -14.28
CA GLN A 91 6.55 20.81 -14.93
C GLN A 91 6.81 21.97 -15.89
N LYS A 92 5.77 22.71 -16.30
CA LYS A 92 5.83 23.79 -17.31
C LYS A 92 6.46 23.34 -18.64
N ASP A 93 6.35 22.06 -18.97
CA ASP A 93 6.72 21.52 -20.29
C ASP A 93 5.51 21.77 -21.23
N TYR A 94 5.42 22.97 -21.81
CA TYR A 94 4.43 23.33 -22.82
C TYR A 94 5.13 23.82 -24.10
#